data_AF-A0A932R6K4-F1
#
_entry.id   AF-A0A932R6K4-F1
#
_cell.length_a   1.000
_cell.length_b   1.000
_cell.length_c   1.000
_cell.angle_alpha   90.00
_cell.angle_beta   90.00
_cell.angle_gamma   90.00
#
_symmetry.space_group_name_H-M   'P 1'
#
loop_
_entity.id
_entity.type
_entity.pdbx_description
1 polymer ?
#
loop_
_entity_poly.entity_id
_entity_poly.type
_entity_poly.pdbx_seq_one_letter_code
_entity_poly.pdbx_strand_id
1 'polypeptide(L)'
;MKKTGKSLASFYQIGVRSAYYHNDGNWYWNLKQFPGAYFEAQGCVVFETDKDYRECVYLSIGPRNTGVRNKNVGMGISDIPGYRKLDPPPMSV
;
A
#
# COMPACT_ATOMS: atom_id res chain seq x y z
N MET A 1 3.62 2.15 -19.99
CA MET A 1 4.15 1.25 -18.94
C MET A 1 3.02 0.99 -17.95
N LYS A 2 2.74 -0.26 -17.54
CA LYS A 2 1.64 -0.53 -16.59
C LYS A 2 2.02 0.07 -15.23
N LYS A 3 1.13 0.88 -14.63
CA LYS A 3 1.35 1.45 -13.29
C LYS A 3 1.40 0.32 -12.25
N THR A 4 2.55 0.18 -11.61
CA THR A 4 2.79 -0.82 -10.56
C THR A 4 3.30 -0.14 -9.30
N GLY A 5 3.16 -0.78 -8.14
CA GLY A 5 3.78 -0.26 -6.92
C GLY A 5 5.29 -0.12 -7.06
N LYS A 6 5.95 -1.05 -7.78
CA LYS A 6 7.41 -0.99 -8.02
C LYS A 6 7.82 0.24 -8.84
N SER A 7 7.09 0.56 -9.90
CA SER A 7 7.38 1.77 -10.70
C SER A 7 7.15 3.04 -9.90
N LEU A 8 6.09 3.09 -9.07
CA LEU A 8 5.82 4.23 -8.19
C LEU A 8 6.89 4.39 -7.10
N ALA A 9 7.30 3.30 -6.45
CA ALA A 9 8.39 3.33 -5.47
C ALA A 9 9.68 3.87 -6.07
N SER A 10 10.00 3.48 -7.32
CA SER A 10 11.13 4.03 -8.06
C SER A 10 10.97 5.53 -8.33
N PHE A 11 9.79 5.96 -8.79
CA PHE A 11 9.50 7.36 -9.11
C PHE A 11 9.64 8.28 -7.88
N TYR A 12 9.07 7.89 -6.74
CA TYR A 12 9.14 8.66 -5.49
C TYR A 12 10.38 8.37 -4.63
N GLN A 13 11.35 7.59 -5.15
CA GLN A 13 12.56 7.20 -4.42
C GLN A 13 12.30 6.55 -3.04
N ILE A 14 11.24 5.73 -2.95
CA ILE A 14 10.87 4.99 -1.74
C ILE A 14 11.61 3.65 -1.73
N GLY A 15 12.54 3.49 -0.78
CA GLY A 15 13.39 2.30 -0.65
C GLY A 15 12.67 1.06 -0.11
N VAL A 16 11.92 0.37 -0.96
CA VAL A 16 11.15 -0.83 -0.58
C VAL A 16 11.53 -2.05 -1.42
N ARG A 17 11.42 -3.24 -0.82
CA ARG A 17 11.73 -4.52 -1.48
C ARG A 17 10.53 -5.08 -2.24
N SER A 18 9.31 -4.80 -1.77
CA SER A 18 8.08 -5.14 -2.49
C SER A 18 7.08 -4.00 -2.46
N ALA A 19 6.35 -3.80 -3.57
CA ALA A 19 5.38 -2.72 -3.66
C ALA A 19 4.23 -3.09 -4.61
N TYR A 20 3.00 -2.80 -4.18
CA TYR A 20 1.79 -3.00 -4.98
C TYR A 20 0.98 -1.71 -5.07
N TYR A 21 0.28 -1.53 -6.19
CA TYR A 21 -0.62 -0.42 -6.44
C TYR A 21 -2.02 -0.96 -6.68
N HIS A 22 -3.02 -0.32 -6.08
CA HIS A 22 -4.42 -0.50 -6.44
C HIS A 22 -5.17 0.80 -6.17
N ASN A 23 -5.97 1.24 -7.12
CA ASN A 23 -6.67 2.53 -7.03
C ASN A 23 -7.53 2.64 -5.76
N ASP A 24 -8.24 1.56 -5.43
CA ASP A 24 -9.22 1.55 -4.32
C ASP A 24 -8.74 0.78 -3.08
N GLY A 25 -7.43 0.55 -2.93
CA GLY A 25 -6.86 -0.08 -1.72
C GLY A 25 -7.19 -1.57 -1.49
N ASN A 26 -7.49 -2.35 -2.54
CA ASN A 26 -7.57 -3.81 -2.48
C ASN A 26 -6.46 -4.43 -3.34
N TRP A 27 -5.40 -4.94 -2.73
CA TRP A 27 -4.27 -5.49 -3.48
C TRP A 27 -4.41 -6.98 -3.67
N TYR A 28 -4.25 -7.43 -4.91
CA TYR A 28 -4.31 -8.84 -5.30
C TYR A 28 -3.25 -9.72 -4.62
N TRP A 29 -2.19 -9.11 -4.07
CA TRP A 29 -1.05 -9.82 -3.48
C TRP A 29 -0.69 -9.28 -2.10
N ASN A 30 -0.37 -10.21 -1.19
CA ASN A 30 0.25 -9.92 0.09
C ASN A 30 1.69 -9.42 -0.09
N LEU A 31 2.13 -8.50 0.78
CA LEU A 31 3.55 -8.16 0.92
C LEU A 31 4.33 -9.39 1.39
N LYS A 32 5.46 -9.67 0.75
CA LYS A 32 6.34 -10.82 1.04
C LYS A 32 7.76 -10.42 1.43
N GLN A 33 8.15 -9.19 1.15
CA GLN A 33 9.49 -8.68 1.42
C GLN A 33 9.37 -7.27 2.00
N PHE A 34 10.13 -7.02 3.08
CA PHE A 34 10.06 -5.79 3.85
C PHE A 34 11.42 -5.06 3.83
N PRO A 35 11.46 -3.71 3.76
CA PRO A 35 10.30 -2.80 3.78
C PRO A 35 9.37 -2.97 2.56
N GLY A 36 8.07 -2.94 2.79
CA GLY A 36 7.04 -3.26 1.80
C GLY A 36 5.97 -2.18 1.73
N ALA A 37 5.53 -1.81 0.53
CA ALA A 37 4.62 -0.69 0.33
C ALA A 37 3.31 -1.05 -0.37
N TYR A 38 2.27 -0.38 0.09
CA TYR A 38 0.98 -0.36 -0.55
C TYR A 38 0.66 1.06 -1.00
N PHE A 39 0.50 1.23 -2.31
CA PHE A 39 0.09 2.48 -2.94
C PHE A 39 -1.39 2.43 -3.29
N GLU A 40 -2.06 3.57 -3.15
CA GLU A 40 -3.36 3.87 -3.75
C GLU A 40 -3.30 5.16 -4.57
N ALA A 41 -4.45 5.64 -5.03
CA ALA A 41 -4.58 6.76 -5.95
C ALA A 41 -3.87 8.05 -5.47
N GLN A 42 -3.87 8.34 -4.17
CA GLN A 42 -3.36 9.58 -3.59
C GLN A 42 -2.02 9.45 -2.85
N GLY A 43 -1.64 8.24 -2.43
CA GLY A 43 -0.45 8.06 -1.62
C GLY A 43 -0.07 6.61 -1.35
N CYS A 44 0.66 6.40 -0.26
CA CYS A 44 1.11 5.07 0.14
C CYS A 44 1.27 4.91 1.65
N VAL A 45 1.33 3.65 2.09
CA VAL A 45 1.85 3.26 3.40
C VAL A 45 3.02 2.31 3.20
N VAL A 46 4.04 2.42 4.06
CA VAL A 46 5.19 1.51 4.09
C VAL A 46 5.17 0.76 5.42
N PHE A 47 5.33 -0.55 5.33
CA PHE A 47 5.58 -1.42 6.47
C PHE A 47 7.06 -1.75 6.49
N GLU A 48 7.76 -1.37 7.55
CA GLU A 48 9.20 -1.61 7.69
C GLU A 48 9.50 -3.09 7.90
N THR A 49 8.61 -3.79 8.62
CA THR A 49 8.76 -5.22 8.94
C THR A 49 7.51 -6.04 8.62
N ASP A 50 7.68 -7.36 8.53
CA ASP A 50 6.55 -8.32 8.40
C ASP A 50 5.61 -8.23 9.60
N LYS A 51 6.15 -7.92 10.79
CA LYS A 51 5.37 -7.74 12.01
C LYS A 51 4.43 -6.54 11.90
N ASP A 52 4.95 -5.37 11.49
CA ASP A 52 4.13 -4.15 11.33
C ASP A 52 2.97 -4.37 10.35
N TYR A 53 3.25 -5.10 9.27
CA TYR A 53 2.25 -5.47 8.29
C TYR A 53 1.18 -6.42 8.86
N ARG A 54 1.57 -7.51 9.51
CA ARG A 54 0.64 -8.52 10.06
C ARG A 54 -0.19 -8.00 11.23
N GLU A 55 0.38 -7.12 12.04
CA GLU A 55 -0.28 -6.55 13.21
C GLU A 55 -1.09 -5.28 12.88
N CYS A 56 -1.05 -4.79 11.63
CA CYS A 56 -1.84 -3.64 11.21
C CYS A 56 -3.35 -3.91 11.29
N VAL A 57 -3.99 -3.35 12.31
CA VAL A 57 -5.42 -3.52 12.60
C VAL A 57 -6.35 -2.99 11.50
N TYR A 58 -5.83 -2.11 10.65
CA TYR A 58 -6.54 -1.52 9.51
C TYR A 58 -6.57 -2.43 8.29
N LEU A 59 -5.77 -3.50 8.28
CA LEU A 59 -5.73 -4.46 7.18
C LEU A 59 -6.59 -5.70 7.47
N SER A 60 -7.13 -6.24 6.39
CA SER A 60 -7.68 -7.58 6.32
C SER A 60 -6.75 -8.40 5.41
N ILE A 61 -5.92 -9.23 6.02
CA ILE A 61 -4.90 -10.03 5.33
C ILE A 61 -5.45 -11.44 5.13
N GLY A 62 -5.80 -11.76 3.90
CA GLY A 62 -6.25 -13.10 3.51
C GLY A 62 -5.09 -14.01 3.08
N PRO A 63 -5.39 -15.27 2.71
CA PRO A 63 -4.38 -16.23 2.28
C PRO A 63 -3.58 -15.81 1.04
N ARG A 64 -4.14 -14.96 0.17
CA ARG A 64 -3.53 -14.54 -1.10
C ARG A 64 -3.43 -13.02 -1.27
N ASN A 65 -4.42 -12.29 -0.78
CA ASN A 65 -4.62 -10.88 -1.01
C ASN A 65 -4.82 -10.12 0.31
N THR A 66 -4.57 -8.82 0.25
CA THR A 66 -4.80 -7.91 1.38
C THR A 66 -5.68 -6.76 0.94
N GLY A 67 -6.60 -6.37 1.80
CA GLY A 67 -7.40 -5.16 1.61
C GLY A 67 -7.52 -4.37 2.90
N VAL A 68 -8.19 -3.22 2.80
CA VAL A 68 -8.55 -2.40 3.97
C VAL A 68 -9.72 -3.04 4.72
N ARG A 69 -9.55 -3.22 6.03
CA ARG A 69 -10.61 -3.64 6.95
C ARG A 69 -11.65 -2.51 7.03
N ASN A 70 -12.93 -2.86 7.15
CA ASN A 70 -14.02 -1.88 7.31
C ASN A 70 -14.15 -0.88 6.13
N LYS A 71 -13.69 -1.22 4.93
CA LYS A 71 -13.85 -0.38 3.74
C LYS A 71 -15.31 0.03 3.44
N ASN A 72 -16.27 -0.82 3.80
CA ASN A 72 -17.70 -0.56 3.60
C ASN A 72 -18.24 0.58 4.46
N VAL A 73 -17.52 0.99 5.51
CA VAL A 73 -17.86 2.13 6.35
C VAL A 73 -16.91 3.31 6.13
N GLY A 74 -16.23 3.36 4.98
CA GLY A 74 -15.43 4.49 4.53
C GLY A 74 -13.96 4.48 4.95
N MET A 75 -13.47 3.44 5.64
CA MET A 75 -12.05 3.35 5.99
C MET A 75 -11.18 3.08 4.75
N GLY A 76 -10.06 3.80 4.66
CA GLY A 76 -9.05 3.69 3.63
C GLY A 76 -7.65 3.49 4.20
N ILE A 77 -6.67 3.32 3.31
CA ILE A 77 -5.27 3.18 3.71
C ILE A 77 -4.71 4.51 4.25
N SER A 78 -5.36 5.62 3.90
CA SER A 78 -5.10 6.96 4.41
C SER A 78 -5.32 7.08 5.92
N ASP A 79 -6.11 6.18 6.50
CA ASP A 79 -6.36 6.14 7.95
C ASP A 79 -5.29 5.35 8.70
N ILE A 80 -4.38 4.67 7.99
CA ILE A 80 -3.28 3.91 8.61
C ILE A 80 -2.22 4.89 9.10
N PRO A 81 -1.81 4.83 10.38
CA PRO A 81 -0.69 5.61 10.88
C PRO A 81 0.56 5.40 10.01
N GLY A 82 1.20 6.50 9.59
CA GLY A 82 2.34 6.45 8.67
C GLY A 82 1.96 6.51 7.18
N TYR A 83 0.67 6.68 6.84
CA TYR A 83 0.28 7.03 5.48
C TYR A 83 0.95 8.33 5.02
N ARG A 84 1.44 8.32 3.78
CA ARG A 84 2.06 9.46 3.12
C ARG A 84 1.29 9.80 1.86
N LYS A 85 0.69 10.99 1.84
CA LYS A 85 0.17 11.59 0.61
C LYS A 85 1.35 11.95 -0.29
N LEU A 86 1.25 11.64 -1.58
CA LEU A 86 2.33 11.84 -2.54
C LEU A 86 1.94 12.91 -3.57
N ASP A 87 2.94 13.64 -4.08
CA ASP A 87 2.77 14.70 -5.06
C ASP A 87 3.83 14.56 -6.18
N PRO A 88 3.44 14.47 -7.47
CA PRO A 88 2.06 14.31 -7.96
C PRO A 88 1.37 13.08 -7.36
N PRO A 89 0.04 13.01 -7.32
CA PRO A 89 -0.64 11.83 -6.78
C PRO A 89 -0.34 10.60 -7.65
N PRO A 90 -0.18 9.39 -7.07
CA PRO A 90 0.17 8.19 -7.82
C PRO A 90 -0.75 7.90 -9.00
N MET A 91 -2.03 8.26 -8.93
CA MET A 91 -2.97 8.13 -10.05
C MET A 91 -2.62 8.98 -11.28
N SER A 92 -1.83 10.04 -11.12
CA SER A 92 -1.46 11.00 -12.18
C SER A 92 -0.07 10.77 -12.79
N VAL A 93 0.74 9.87 -12.21
CA VAL A 93 2.06 9.44 -12.74
C VAL A 93 1.92 8.41 -13.85
#